data_AF-A0A960ZJB6-F1
#
_entry.id   AF-A0A960ZJB6-F1
#
_cell.length_a   1.000
_cell.length_b   1.000
_cell.length_c   1.000
_cell.angle_alpha   90.00
_cell.angle_beta   90.00
_cell.angle_gamma   90.00
#
_symmetry.space_group_name_H-M   'P 1'
#
loop_
_entity.id
_entity.type
_entity.pdbx_description
1 polymer ?
#
loop_
_entity_poly.entity_id
_entity_poly.type
_entity_poly.pdbx_seq_one_letter_code
_entity_poly.pdbx_strand_id
1 'polypeptide(L)' 'MLTFEYDKKDEFLMIHGDADGLQFLQTQIKSLLNSAEKGAMNHLHLMSTEWGGSELTSQKQTNNENVEVLNHVKIFCW' A
#
# COMPACT_ATOMS: atom_id res chain seq x y z
N MET A 1 -4.02 5.46 -9.37
CA MET A 1 -3.96 3.99 -9.19
C MET A 1 -2.76 3.64 -8.32
N LEU A 2 -2.95 2.79 -7.29
CA LEU A 2 -1.90 2.30 -6.39
C LEU A 2 -2.09 0.79 -6.15
N THR A 3 -1.02 0.01 -6.28
CA THR A 3 -1.00 -1.45 -6.10
C THR A 3 0.24 -1.87 -5.32
N PHE A 4 0.11 -2.88 -4.47
CA PHE A 4 1.22 -3.55 -3.83
C PHE A 4 1.29 -4.99 -4.34
N GLU A 5 2.47 -5.41 -4.78
CA GLU A 5 2.69 -6.71 -5.40
C GLU A 5 3.89 -7.40 -4.76
N TYR A 6 3.69 -8.62 -4.25
CA TYR A 6 4.74 -9.41 -3.62
C TYR A 6 5.20 -10.52 -4.55
N ASP A 7 6.49 -10.52 -4.92
CA ASP A 7 7.10 -11.64 -5.63
C ASP A 7 7.44 -12.75 -4.62
N LYS A 8 6.73 -13.88 -4.71
CA LYS A 8 6.91 -15.00 -3.78
C LYS A 8 8.21 -15.78 -4.00
N LYS A 9 8.80 -15.66 -5.19
CA LYS A 9 10.00 -16.41 -5.56
C LYS A 9 11.25 -15.63 -5.19
N ASP A 10 11.30 -14.35 -5.55
CA ASP A 10 12.46 -13.49 -5.35
C ASP A 10 12.34 -12.64 -4.06
N GLU A 11 11.24 -12.79 -3.33
CA GLU A 11 10.99 -12.25 -1.98
C GLU A 11 11.12 -10.71 -1.89
N PHE A 12 10.53 -9.99 -2.83
CA PHE A 12 10.48 -8.52 -2.78
C PHE A 12 9.08 -7.96 -3.01
N LEU A 13 8.85 -6.77 -2.45
CA LEU A 13 7.63 -5.99 -2.60
C LEU A 13 7.82 -4.91 -3.65
N MET A 14 6.91 -4.84 -4.60
CA MET A 14 6.77 -3.74 -5.54
C MET A 14 5.61 -2.85 -5.12
N ILE A 15 5.84 -1.54 -5.18
CA ILE A 15 4.80 -0.52 -5.02
C ILE A 15 4.63 0.15 -6.37
N HIS A 16 3.51 -0.15 -7.03
CA HIS A 16 3.16 0.46 -8.31
C HIS A 16 2.18 1.58 -8.07
N GLY A 17 2.43 2.76 -8.66
CA GLY A 17 1.45 3.81 -8.67
C GLY A 17 1.67 4.78 -9.82
N ASP A 18 0.56 5.32 -10.33
CA ASP A 18 0.62 6.56 -11.10
C ASP A 18 0.86 7.76 -10.18
N ALA A 19 0.93 8.96 -10.75
CA ALA A 19 1.19 10.18 -9.99
C ALA A 19 0.18 10.37 -8.83
N ASP A 20 -1.11 10.17 -9.08
CA ASP A 20 -2.15 10.33 -8.07
C ASP A 20 -2.07 9.25 -6.98
N GLY A 21 -1.78 8.01 -7.35
CA GLY A 21 -1.61 6.90 -6.40
C GLY A 21 -0.41 7.07 -5.48
N LEU A 22 0.73 7.50 -6.04
CA LEU A 22 1.92 7.79 -5.22
C LEU A 22 1.74 9.05 -4.36
N GLN A 23 1.04 10.07 -4.87
CA GLN A 23 0.69 11.26 -4.11
C GLN A 23 -0.27 10.92 -2.94
N PHE A 24 -1.21 10.01 -3.17
CA PHE A 24 -2.07 9.47 -2.12
C PHE A 24 -1.26 8.74 -1.04
N LEU A 25 -0.37 7.83 -1.43
CA LEU A 25 0.49 7.10 -0.49
C LEU A 25 1.35 8.06 0.35
N GLN A 26 1.95 9.07 -0.27
CA GLN A 26 2.71 10.11 0.43
C GLN A 26 1.84 10.81 1.48
N THR A 27 0.58 11.11 1.17
CA THR A 27 -0.35 11.77 2.09
C THR A 27 -0.68 10.88 3.30
N GLN A 28 -0.87 9.57 3.08
CA GLN A 28 -1.11 8.61 4.16
C GLN A 28 0.10 8.51 5.10
N ILE A 29 1.32 8.39 4.53
CA ILE A 29 2.56 8.36 5.31
C ILE A 29 2.72 9.65 6.12
N LYS A 30 2.46 10.82 5.50
CA LYS A 30 2.52 12.11 6.18
C LYS A 30 1.51 12.19 7.34
N SER A 31 0.32 11.62 7.18
CA SER A 31 -0.67 11.54 8.26
C SER A 31 -0.15 10.73 9.45
N LEU A 32 0.46 9.56 9.21
CA LEU A 32 1.10 8.76 10.26
C LEU A 32 2.20 9.53 11.01
N LEU A 33 3.10 10.19 10.26
CA LEU A 33 4.19 10.97 10.85
C LEU A 33 3.64 12.11 11.73
N ASN A 34 2.62 12.84 11.27
CA ASN A 34 1.98 13.89 12.06
C ASN A 34 1.33 13.35 13.35
N SER A 35 0.83 12.11 13.35
CA SER A 35 0.32 11.45 14.55
C SER A 35 1.46 11.07 15.51
N ALA A 36 2.55 10.53 14.99
CA ALA A 36 3.73 10.16 15.78
C ALA A 36 4.37 11.38 16.45
N GLU A 37 4.47 12.51 15.75
CA GLU A 37 4.95 13.79 16.31
C GLU A 37 4.11 14.28 17.51
N LYS A 38 2.83 13.89 17.56
CA LYS A 38 1.92 14.18 18.68
C LYS A 38 1.97 13.12 19.79
N GLY A 39 2.92 12.19 19.71
CA GLY A 39 3.09 11.10 20.67
C GLY A 39 2.15 9.91 20.46
N ALA A 40 1.46 9.82 19.31
CA ALA A 40 0.56 8.71 19.00
C ALA A 40 1.19 7.77 17.95
N MET A 41 1.61 6.59 18.40
CA MET A 41 2.04 5.51 17.50
C MET A 41 0.80 4.85 16.91
N ASN A 42 0.70 4.89 15.59
CA ASN A 42 -0.50 4.45 14.88
C ASN A 42 -0.14 3.63 13.64
N HIS A 43 -1.16 3.04 13.03
CA HIS A 43 -1.06 2.32 11.78
C HIS A 43 -2.24 2.66 10.89
N LEU A 44 -2.10 2.42 9.60
CA LEU A 44 -3.20 2.54 8.65
C LEU A 44 -3.29 1.33 7.74
N HIS A 45 -4.50 1.13 7.26
CA HIS A 45 -4.91 0.01 6.43
C HIS A 45 -5.26 0.56 5.06
N LEU A 46 -4.57 0.09 4.03
CA LEU A 46 -4.93 0.33 2.64
C LEU A 46 -5.54 -0.96 2.10
N MET A 47 -6.74 -0.89 1.55
CA MET A 47 -7.46 -2.07 1.06
C MET A 47 -7.99 -1.84 -0.35
N SER A 48 -8.14 -2.92 -1.13
CA SER A 48 -8.85 -2.88 -2.40
C SER A 48 -10.37 -2.97 -2.21
N THR A 49 -11.13 -2.70 -3.26
CA THR A 49 -12.60 -2.77 -3.27
C THR A 49 -13.13 -4.13 -2.82
N GLU A 50 -12.46 -5.19 -3.25
CA GLU A 50 -12.74 -6.59 -2.97
C GLU A 50 -12.58 -6.93 -1.47
N TRP A 51 -11.82 -6.10 -0.75
CA TRP A 51 -11.56 -6.22 0.69
C TRP A 51 -12.21 -5.07 1.49
N GLY A 52 -13.13 -4.32 0.86
CA GLY A 52 -13.92 -3.27 1.52
C GLY A 52 -13.20 -1.92 1.66
N GLY A 53 -12.07 -1.73 0.97
CA GLY A 53 -11.40 -0.43 0.85
C GLY A 53 -11.59 0.22 -0.52
N SER A 54 -10.85 1.29 -0.76
CA SER A 54 -10.80 1.97 -2.06
C SER A 54 -9.42 2.56 -2.37
N GLU A 55 -8.46 2.31 -1.49
CA GLU A 55 -7.13 2.92 -1.51
C GLU A 55 -6.20 2.19 -2.48
N LEU A 56 -6.47 0.90 -2.71
CA LEU A 56 -5.71 0.03 -3.60
C LEU A 56 -6.57 -0.46 -4.77
N THR A 57 -5.93 -0.84 -5.86
CA THR A 57 -6.55 -1.66 -6.91
C THR A 57 -6.11 -3.11 -6.78
N SER A 58 -7.00 -4.05 -7.13
CA SER A 58 -6.64 -5.47 -7.31
C SER A 58 -6.11 -5.78 -8.71
N GLN A 59 -5.99 -4.77 -9.58
CA GLN A 59 -5.41 -4.94 -10.91
C GLN A 59 -3.89 -5.15 -10.79
N LYS A 60 -3.44 -6.32 -11.22
CA LYS A 60 -2.02 -6.68 -11.33
C LYS A 60 -1.33 -5.87 -12.43
N GLN A 61 -0.14 -5.37 -12.12
CA GLN A 61 0.70 -4.51 -12.97
C GLN A 61 1.84 -5.29 -13.63
N THR A 62 2.25 -6.40 -13.03
CA THR A 62 3.28 -7.29 -13.60
C THR A 62 2.68 -8.49 -14.32
N ASN A 63 3.39 -8.98 -15.34
CA ASN A 63 3.04 -10.23 -16.04
C ASN A 63 3.73 -11.48 -15.45
N ASN A 64 4.33 -11.38 -14.26
CA ASN A 64 5.06 -12.47 -13.61
C ASN A 64 4.11 -13.33 -12.78
N GLU A 65 4.02 -14.63 -13.07
CA GLU A 65 3.15 -15.57 -12.35
C GLU A 65 3.49 -15.78 -10.87
N ASN A 66 4.75 -15.52 -10.47
CA ASN A 66 5.19 -15.65 -9.07
C ASN A 66 4.74 -14.46 -8.19
N VAL A 67 4.17 -13.42 -8.82
CA VAL A 67 3.76 -12.20 -8.14
C VAL A 67 2.29 -12.28 -7.72
N GLU A 68 2.02 -11.93 -6.47
CA GLU A 68 0.70 -11.81 -5.87
C GLU A 68 0.35 -10.32 -5.66
N VAL A 69 -0.88 -9.93 -5.98
CA VAL A 69 -1.41 -8.61 -5.59
C VAL A 69 -1.86 -8.66 -4.13
N LEU A 70 -1.34 -7.75 -3.31
CA LEU A 70 -1.70 -7.60 -1.90
C LEU A 70 -2.92 -6.68 -1.78
N ASN A 71 -4.07 -7.25 -1.42
CA ASN A 71 -5.33 -6.51 -1.28
C ASN A 71 -5.49 -5.80 0.07
N HIS A 72 -4.61 -6.08 1.04
CA HIS A 72 -4.61 -5.45 2.35
C HIS A 72 -3.18 -5.17 2.80
N VAL A 73 -2.82 -3.89 2.87
CA VAL A 73 -1.50 -3.44 3.31
C VAL A 73 -1.64 -2.64 4.59
N LYS A 74 -0.83 -2.98 5.59
CA LYS A 74 -0.74 -2.23 6.85
C LYS A 74 0.59 -1.49 6.92
N ILE A 75 0.53 -0.21 7.20
CA ILE A 75 1.73 0.63 7.42
C ILE A 75 1.70 1.10 8.86
N PHE A 76 2.77 0.81 9.61
CA PHE A 76 2.90 1.15 11.02
C PHE A 76 3.91 2.29 11.19
N CYS A 77 3.64 3.20 12.12
CA CYS A 77 4.56 4.22 12.58
C CYS A 77 4.78 4.05 14.09
N TRP A 78 6.03 3.82 14.47
CA TRP A 78 6.48 3.47 15.83
C TRP A 78 7.39 4.53 16.42
#